data_AF-A0A7Y5FBK1-F1
#
_entry.id   AF-A0A7Y5FBK1-F1
#
_cell.length_a   1.000
_cell.length_b   1.000
_cell.length_c   1.000
_cell.angle_alpha   90.00
_cell.angle_beta   90.00
_cell.angle_gamma   90.00
#
_symmetry.space_group_name_H-M   'P 1'
#
loop_
_entity.id
_entity.type
_entity.pdbx_description
1 polymer ?
#
loop_
_entity_poly.entity_id
_entity_poly.type
_entity_poly.pdbx_seq_one_letter_code
_entity_poly.pdbx_strand_id
1 'polypeptide(L)'
;MGFFRRISDLITPPPSQSDSARHETPVPEEPDVDAKAASQLVPELQKLIEAGDMNSPDAMLSIAELKRIGGVMGLYVAAAKMRIYLDAKRTDGQVIHKDRGYVLAADFIFQHVTRELNGIDTEGREIGPNIFRSYCNELVACLVSGKNVRRAVEVPMILIDNLLDRALSAAEHRDTYLSLILQALDSAYAQVLTKYEADQRERARRRQERKTESGSKSGSSTAIEDPAHTFDGDTVEYTKEMGERISGFVKSFGVCTAVPVPHVGAVPPDAAIAQRCLTFLHQVAPLAEKAGYYGLIATVSQRIAGALSVTQPDRQAEFWARAAMANELQADREAKLLLFKLSKRRYKLAQEFYMKAGDTPRAAAVGQKMG
;
A
#
# COMPACT_ATOMS: atom_id res chain seq x y z
N MET A 1 17.61 2.04 34.97
CA MET A 1 17.25 2.97 33.86
C MET A 1 18.26 2.88 32.70
N GLY A 2 18.52 1.71 32.13
CA GLY A 2 19.60 1.52 31.13
C GLY A 2 19.21 0.85 29.81
N PHE A 3 17.94 0.47 29.65
CA PHE A 3 17.47 -0.31 28.49
C PHE A 3 16.90 0.57 27.36
N PHE A 4 16.23 1.68 27.70
CA PHE A 4 15.64 2.60 26.71
C PHE A 4 16.65 3.51 26.00
N ARG A 5 17.88 3.68 26.53
CA ARG A 5 18.93 4.45 25.87
C ARG A 5 19.61 3.72 24.71
N ARG A 6 19.44 2.40 24.58
CA ARG A 6 20.02 1.60 23.48
C ARG A 6 19.14 1.50 22.23
N ILE A 7 17.86 1.89 22.33
CA ILE A 7 16.94 1.87 21.17
C ILE A 7 17.11 3.14 20.33
N SER A 8 17.45 4.28 20.93
CA SER A 8 17.75 5.52 20.19
C SER A 8 18.99 5.41 19.29
N ASP A 9 19.93 4.53 19.65
CA ASP A 9 21.19 4.35 18.90
C ASP A 9 21.06 3.31 17.77
N LEU A 10 19.94 2.54 17.74
CA LEU A 10 19.61 1.56 16.70
C LEU A 10 18.68 2.13 15.61
N ILE A 11 18.15 3.33 15.82
CA ILE A 11 17.44 4.10 14.81
C ILE A 11 18.42 5.17 14.37
N THR A 12 19.32 4.83 13.44
CA THR A 12 19.98 5.86 12.64
C THR A 12 18.87 6.69 11.98
N PRO A 13 18.71 7.98 12.32
CA PRO A 13 17.90 8.84 11.48
C PRO A 13 18.49 8.79 10.06
N PRO A 14 17.68 8.91 8.99
CA PRO A 14 18.22 9.02 7.64
C PRO A 14 19.27 10.14 7.63
N PRO A 15 20.38 9.99 6.88
CA PRO A 15 21.48 10.93 6.94
C PRO A 15 20.96 12.33 6.64
N SER A 16 21.01 13.19 7.65
CA SER A 16 20.97 14.63 7.46
C SER A 16 22.09 14.96 6.48
N GLN A 17 21.74 15.58 5.37
CA GLN A 17 22.66 16.10 4.36
C GLN A 17 23.85 16.80 5.03
N SER A 18 24.98 16.11 5.15
CA SER A 18 26.24 16.71 5.60
C SER A 18 27.36 15.71 5.36
N ASP A 19 27.72 15.52 4.09
CA ASP A 19 29.07 15.07 3.73
C ASP A 19 29.50 15.44 2.30
N SER A 20 28.64 16.10 1.52
CA SER A 20 29.01 16.74 0.25
C SER A 20 29.05 18.27 0.39
N ALA A 21 29.88 18.76 1.30
CA ALA A 21 30.26 20.18 1.37
C ALA A 21 31.78 20.30 1.19
N ARG A 22 32.22 20.26 -0.07
CA ARG A 22 33.48 20.90 -0.47
C ARG A 22 33.22 21.78 -1.67
N HIS A 23 33.20 23.07 -1.36
CA HIS A 23 33.13 24.22 -2.26
C HIS A 23 31.87 24.34 -3.11
N GLU A 24 30.93 25.17 -2.64
CA GLU A 24 30.51 26.41 -3.30
C GLU A 24 29.51 27.14 -2.39
N THR A 25 29.73 28.45 -2.19
CA THR A 25 28.87 29.51 -1.61
C THR A 25 27.70 29.14 -0.69
N PRO A 26 27.57 29.76 0.51
CA PRO A 26 26.42 29.53 1.38
C PRO A 26 25.13 30.07 0.72
N VAL A 27 24.22 29.16 0.39
CA VAL A 27 22.81 29.48 0.14
C VAL A 27 22.21 29.87 1.49
N PRO A 28 21.42 30.95 1.62
CA PRO A 28 20.75 31.25 2.88
C PRO A 28 19.72 30.16 3.16
N GLU A 29 19.95 29.35 4.20
CA GLU A 29 18.88 28.54 4.79
C GLU A 29 17.84 29.50 5.38
N GLU A 30 16.57 29.41 4.95
CA GLU A 30 15.44 30.16 5.52
C GLU A 30 14.88 29.39 6.73
N PRO A 31 15.32 29.63 7.98
CA PRO A 31 14.93 28.84 9.14
C PRO A 31 13.48 29.15 9.58
N ASP A 32 12.90 30.23 9.03
CA ASP A 32 11.63 30.80 9.43
C ASP A 32 10.43 30.07 8.79
N VAL A 33 10.62 29.50 7.59
CA VAL A 33 9.54 28.81 6.85
C VAL A 33 9.19 27.47 7.49
N ASP A 34 10.19 26.70 7.93
CA ASP A 34 10.00 25.41 8.61
C ASP A 34 9.41 25.57 10.03
N ALA A 35 9.89 26.58 10.77
CA ALA A 35 9.35 26.90 12.09
C ALA A 35 7.88 27.35 12.00
N LYS A 36 7.55 28.18 11.01
CA LYS A 36 6.18 28.60 10.73
C LYS A 36 5.29 27.42 10.33
N ALA A 37 5.74 26.56 9.43
CA ALA A 37 4.99 25.37 9.03
C ALA A 37 4.73 24.43 10.23
N ALA A 38 5.73 24.23 11.10
CA ALA A 38 5.60 23.41 12.30
C ALA A 38 4.58 23.95 13.31
N SER A 39 4.53 25.28 13.48
CA SER A 39 3.57 25.94 14.39
C SER A 39 2.14 25.94 13.84
N GLN A 40 1.94 25.91 12.51
CA GLN A 40 0.62 25.90 11.87
C GLN A 40 0.00 24.50 11.76
N LEU A 41 0.79 23.43 11.83
CA LEU A 41 0.30 22.05 11.66
C LEU A 41 -0.84 21.69 12.63
N VAL A 42 -0.66 21.95 13.92
CA VAL A 42 -1.65 21.58 14.96
C VAL A 42 -2.94 22.40 14.83
N PRO A 43 -2.90 23.74 14.69
CA PRO A 43 -4.10 24.54 14.44
C PRO A 43 -4.93 24.06 13.25
N GLU A 44 -4.31 23.80 12.09
CA GLU A 44 -5.04 23.35 10.90
C GLU A 44 -5.58 21.92 11.06
N LEU A 45 -4.82 21.04 11.72
CA LEU A 45 -5.31 19.72 12.08
C LEU A 45 -6.52 19.79 13.01
N GLN A 46 -6.52 20.73 13.96
CA GLN A 46 -7.62 20.92 14.90
C GLN A 46 -8.90 21.37 14.18
N LYS A 47 -8.79 22.33 13.25
CA LYS A 47 -9.91 22.73 12.39
C LYS A 47 -10.50 21.54 11.61
N LEU A 48 -9.65 20.70 11.03
CA LEU A 48 -10.10 19.52 10.28
C LEU A 48 -10.90 18.52 11.14
N ILE A 49 -10.42 18.23 12.34
CA ILE A 49 -11.05 17.24 13.23
C ILE A 49 -12.28 17.79 13.96
N GLU A 50 -12.41 19.12 14.11
CA GLU A 50 -13.56 19.78 14.72
C GLU A 50 -14.65 20.17 13.71
N ALA A 51 -14.33 20.19 12.40
CA ALA A 51 -15.31 20.50 11.36
C ALA A 51 -16.51 19.56 11.41
N GLY A 52 -17.72 20.09 11.25
CA GLY A 52 -18.94 19.27 11.21
C GLY A 52 -19.01 18.35 9.98
N ASP A 53 -18.53 18.82 8.83
CA ASP A 53 -18.56 18.10 7.55
C ASP A 53 -17.21 18.23 6.82
N MET A 54 -16.77 17.15 6.16
CA MET A 54 -15.60 17.09 5.28
C MET A 54 -15.73 17.98 4.04
N ASN A 55 -16.95 18.24 3.58
CA ASN A 55 -17.22 19.09 2.42
C ASN A 55 -17.35 20.58 2.79
N SER A 56 -17.21 20.92 4.07
CA SER A 56 -17.21 22.32 4.49
C SER A 56 -16.00 23.07 3.93
N PRO A 57 -16.12 24.37 3.58
CA PRO A 57 -14.99 25.16 3.10
C PRO A 57 -13.80 25.12 4.06
N ASP A 58 -14.06 25.18 5.36
CA ASP A 58 -13.02 25.16 6.39
C ASP A 58 -12.25 23.83 6.42
N ALA A 59 -12.93 22.70 6.30
CA ALA A 59 -12.28 21.39 6.23
C ALA A 59 -11.43 21.24 4.96
N MET A 60 -11.94 21.69 3.81
CA MET A 60 -11.21 21.65 2.54
C MET A 60 -9.96 22.55 2.55
N LEU A 61 -10.09 23.78 3.07
CA LEU A 61 -8.98 24.70 3.24
C LEU A 61 -7.94 24.14 4.21
N SER A 62 -8.38 23.56 5.34
CA SER A 62 -7.48 22.93 6.31
C SER A 62 -6.71 21.77 5.68
N ILE A 63 -7.36 20.92 4.86
CA ILE A 63 -6.68 19.84 4.13
C ILE A 63 -5.64 20.38 3.15
N ALA A 64 -6.00 21.41 2.38
CA ALA A 64 -5.08 22.03 1.43
C ALA A 64 -3.86 22.62 2.15
N GLU A 65 -4.07 23.30 3.27
CA GLU A 65 -3.00 23.88 4.06
C GLU A 65 -2.14 22.83 4.75
N LEU A 66 -2.73 21.76 5.30
CA LEU A 66 -1.99 20.63 5.84
C LEU A 66 -1.11 19.96 4.78
N LYS A 67 -1.60 19.82 3.55
CA LYS A 67 -0.79 19.32 2.42
C LYS A 67 0.36 20.26 2.08
N ARG A 68 0.14 21.57 2.08
CA ARG A 68 1.19 22.58 1.88
C ARG A 68 2.26 22.48 2.97
N ILE A 69 1.84 22.41 4.23
CA ILE A 69 2.71 22.23 5.40
C ILE A 69 3.53 20.95 5.27
N GLY A 70 2.89 19.82 4.90
CA GLY A 70 3.57 18.55 4.67
C GLY A 70 4.58 18.59 3.52
N GLY A 71 4.33 19.42 2.50
CA GLY A 71 5.28 19.66 1.40
C GLY A 71 6.55 20.40 1.84
N VAL A 72 6.42 21.33 2.80
CA VAL A 72 7.54 22.10 3.37
C VAL A 72 8.31 21.26 4.40
N MET A 73 7.63 20.75 5.42
CA MET A 73 8.26 20.05 6.55
C MET A 73 8.74 18.62 6.23
N GLY A 74 8.28 18.06 5.11
CA GLY A 74 8.39 16.63 4.82
C GLY A 74 7.16 15.85 5.28
N LEU A 75 6.60 15.08 4.36
CA LEU A 75 5.33 14.36 4.52
C LEU A 75 5.34 13.39 5.72
N TYR A 76 6.42 12.59 5.87
CA TYR A 76 6.53 11.64 6.96
C TYR A 76 6.63 12.32 8.33
N VAL A 77 7.41 13.41 8.42
CA VAL A 77 7.55 14.20 9.66
C VAL A 77 6.22 14.83 10.05
N ALA A 78 5.50 15.41 9.09
CA ALA A 78 4.17 15.95 9.32
C ALA A 78 3.20 14.86 9.81
N ALA A 79 3.17 13.69 9.15
CA ALA A 79 2.32 12.58 9.55
C ALA A 79 2.61 12.08 10.97
N ALA A 80 3.89 11.93 11.33
CA ALA A 80 4.31 11.52 12.67
C ALA A 80 3.85 12.51 13.74
N LYS A 81 4.02 13.82 13.50
CA LYS A 81 3.55 14.88 14.40
C LYS A 81 2.02 14.90 14.54
N MET A 82 1.30 14.77 13.42
CA MET A 82 -0.17 14.67 13.43
C MET A 82 -0.62 13.49 14.28
N ARG A 83 -0.01 12.31 14.10
CA ARG A 83 -0.33 11.10 14.86
C ARG A 83 -0.09 11.30 16.37
N ILE A 84 1.06 11.83 16.77
CA ILE A 84 1.37 12.09 18.19
C ILE A 84 0.33 13.01 18.83
N TYR A 85 -0.05 14.09 18.14
CA TYR A 85 -1.09 15.00 18.61
C TYR A 85 -2.45 14.29 18.74
N LEU A 86 -2.84 13.53 17.72
CA LEU A 86 -4.09 12.77 17.74
C LEU A 86 -4.08 11.76 18.89
N ASP A 87 -3.03 10.98 19.08
CA ASP A 87 -2.94 9.98 20.15
C ASP A 87 -3.14 10.62 21.54
N ALA A 88 -2.60 11.82 21.77
CA ALA A 88 -2.73 12.57 23.02
C ALA A 88 -4.07 13.32 23.19
N LYS A 89 -4.77 13.67 22.09
CA LYS A 89 -5.99 14.48 22.13
C LYS A 89 -7.15 13.71 22.76
N ARG A 90 -7.68 14.27 23.85
CA ARG A 90 -8.90 13.79 24.53
C ARG A 90 -10.16 14.35 23.87
N THR A 91 -11.24 13.58 23.94
CA THR A 91 -12.56 13.92 23.41
C THR A 91 -13.47 14.38 24.56
N ASP A 92 -13.05 15.40 25.30
CA ASP A 92 -13.66 15.88 26.55
C ASP A 92 -15.09 16.46 26.32
N GLY A 93 -16.04 15.59 25.96
CA GLY A 93 -17.44 15.93 25.65
C GLY A 93 -17.68 16.56 24.27
N GLN A 94 -16.62 16.96 23.56
CA GLN A 94 -16.72 17.51 22.19
C GLN A 94 -16.73 16.40 21.13
N VAL A 95 -17.54 16.57 20.08
CA VAL A 95 -17.52 15.71 18.89
C VAL A 95 -16.28 16.04 18.08
N ILE A 96 -15.27 15.18 18.15
CA ILE A 96 -14.00 15.34 17.43
C ILE A 96 -13.80 14.13 16.51
N HIS A 97 -13.60 14.40 15.22
CA HIS A 97 -13.40 13.41 14.16
C HIS A 97 -11.92 13.11 13.95
N LYS A 98 -11.27 12.54 14.97
CA LYS A 98 -9.85 12.16 14.94
C LYS A 98 -9.51 11.23 13.76
N ASP A 99 -10.48 10.46 13.31
CA ASP A 99 -10.39 9.54 12.18
C ASP A 99 -9.90 10.24 10.90
N ARG A 100 -10.40 11.46 10.63
CA ARG A 100 -10.01 12.26 9.47
C ARG A 100 -8.51 12.59 9.49
N GLY A 101 -8.00 12.98 10.66
CA GLY A 101 -6.60 13.29 10.86
C GLY A 101 -5.70 12.08 10.66
N TYR A 102 -6.09 10.92 11.19
CA TYR A 102 -5.33 9.68 10.98
C TYR A 102 -5.32 9.22 9.52
N VAL A 103 -6.45 9.33 8.81
CA VAL A 103 -6.52 9.01 7.38
C VAL A 103 -5.63 9.92 6.55
N LEU A 104 -5.57 11.22 6.87
CA LEU A 104 -4.66 12.16 6.20
C LEU A 104 -3.19 11.86 6.51
N ALA A 105 -2.85 11.53 7.76
CA ALA A 105 -1.50 11.11 8.13
C ALA A 105 -1.07 9.84 7.37
N ALA A 106 -1.98 8.87 7.21
CA ALA A 106 -1.74 7.69 6.38
C ALA A 106 -1.47 8.05 4.91
N ASP A 107 -2.22 8.99 4.34
CA ASP A 107 -2.00 9.48 2.97
C ASP A 107 -0.60 10.10 2.80
N PHE A 108 -0.15 10.89 3.78
CA PHE A 108 1.20 11.47 3.77
C PHE A 108 2.29 10.41 3.83
N ILE A 109 2.13 9.39 4.68
CA ILE A 109 3.08 8.26 4.75
C ILE A 109 3.11 7.50 3.42
N PHE A 110 1.95 7.23 2.82
CA PHE A 110 1.88 6.53 1.54
C PHE A 110 2.55 7.31 0.40
N GLN A 111 2.35 8.63 0.34
CA GLN A 111 3.01 9.50 -0.61
C GLN A 111 4.52 9.56 -0.38
N HIS A 112 4.96 9.63 0.88
CA HIS A 112 6.39 9.54 1.23
C HIS A 112 7.00 8.23 0.74
N VAL A 113 6.38 7.09 1.06
CA VAL A 113 6.84 5.77 0.60
C VAL A 113 6.92 5.72 -0.93
N THR A 114 5.92 6.24 -1.62
CA THR A 114 5.92 6.28 -3.10
C THR A 114 7.08 7.13 -3.63
N ARG A 115 7.38 8.26 -2.99
CA ARG A 115 8.53 9.12 -3.35
C ARG A 115 9.86 8.42 -3.11
N GLU A 116 10.02 7.74 -1.97
CA GLU A 116 11.24 6.98 -1.68
C GLU A 116 11.46 5.86 -2.70
N LEU A 117 10.40 5.11 -3.05
CA LEU A 117 10.47 4.09 -4.09
C LEU A 117 10.85 4.69 -5.46
N ASN A 118 10.28 5.82 -5.85
CA ASN A 118 10.68 6.52 -7.09
C ASN A 118 12.16 6.96 -7.04
N GLY A 119 12.64 7.41 -5.88
CA GLY A 119 14.03 7.82 -5.69
C GLY A 119 15.04 6.67 -5.85
N ILE A 120 14.64 5.40 -5.63
CA ILE A 120 15.48 4.24 -5.96
C ILE A 120 15.78 4.24 -7.46
N ASP A 121 14.72 4.36 -8.28
CA ASP A 121 14.84 4.29 -9.74
C ASP A 121 15.50 5.53 -10.37
N THR A 122 15.25 6.73 -9.83
CA THR A 122 15.68 7.99 -10.46
C THR A 122 16.92 8.62 -9.85
N GLU A 123 17.18 8.37 -8.56
CA GLU A 123 18.22 9.04 -7.78
C GLU A 123 19.22 8.04 -7.18
N GLY A 124 19.04 6.73 -7.40
CA GLY A 124 19.88 5.70 -6.81
C GLY A 124 19.79 5.61 -5.29
N ARG A 125 18.68 6.07 -4.70
CA ARG A 125 18.48 5.98 -3.25
C ARG A 125 18.38 4.53 -2.80
N GLU A 126 18.83 4.27 -1.59
CA GLU A 126 18.62 2.98 -0.93
C GLU A 126 17.66 3.13 0.24
N ILE A 127 16.65 2.25 0.30
CA ILE A 127 15.77 2.12 1.45
C ILE A 127 15.96 0.75 2.10
N GLY A 128 16.45 0.76 3.34
CA GLY A 128 16.61 -0.47 4.11
C GLY A 128 15.27 -1.15 4.42
N PRO A 129 15.20 -2.48 4.45
CA PRO A 129 13.95 -3.22 4.68
C PRO A 129 13.29 -2.89 6.02
N ASN A 130 14.08 -2.62 7.06
CA ASN A 130 13.56 -2.25 8.39
C ASN A 130 12.90 -0.86 8.40
N ILE A 131 13.49 0.11 7.69
CA ILE A 131 12.94 1.47 7.57
C ILE A 131 11.60 1.39 6.81
N PHE A 132 11.61 0.69 5.67
CA PHE A 132 10.40 0.48 4.87
C PHE A 132 9.30 -0.25 5.66
N ARG A 133 9.67 -1.26 6.47
CA ARG A 133 8.74 -1.94 7.38
C ARG A 133 8.14 -0.97 8.40
N SER A 134 8.93 -0.04 8.94
CA SER A 134 8.43 0.99 9.86
C SER A 134 7.37 1.86 9.18
N TYR A 135 7.65 2.34 7.97
CA TYR A 135 6.68 3.11 7.19
C TYR A 135 5.38 2.34 6.95
N CYS A 136 5.47 1.06 6.59
CA CYS A 136 4.29 0.20 6.41
C CYS A 136 3.50 0.01 7.71
N ASN A 137 4.19 -0.24 8.83
CA ASN A 137 3.54 -0.40 10.13
C ASN A 137 2.79 0.87 10.54
N GLU A 138 3.40 2.04 10.37
CA GLU A 138 2.78 3.30 10.72
C GLU A 138 1.60 3.64 9.80
N LEU A 139 1.73 3.36 8.51
CA LEU A 139 0.66 3.51 7.54
C LEU A 139 -0.58 2.70 7.92
N VAL A 140 -0.40 1.41 8.21
CA VAL A 140 -1.50 0.52 8.61
C VAL A 140 -2.07 0.93 9.96
N ALA A 141 -1.22 1.28 10.93
CA ALA A 141 -1.66 1.75 12.24
C ALA A 141 -2.52 3.02 12.15
N CYS A 142 -2.13 4.00 11.33
CA CYS A 142 -2.92 5.20 11.08
C CYS A 142 -4.29 4.85 10.47
N LEU A 143 -4.36 3.95 9.48
CA LEU A 143 -5.63 3.57 8.88
C LEU A 143 -6.55 2.83 9.86
N VAL A 144 -6.00 1.96 10.71
CA VAL A 144 -6.76 1.27 11.77
C VAL A 144 -7.28 2.26 12.81
N SER A 145 -6.43 3.17 13.31
CA SER A 145 -6.84 4.23 14.25
C SER A 145 -7.86 5.19 13.62
N GLY A 146 -7.76 5.41 12.31
CA GLY A 146 -8.70 6.16 11.50
C GLY A 146 -10.03 5.46 11.25
N LYS A 147 -10.29 4.30 11.87
CA LYS A 147 -11.44 3.42 11.63
C LYS A 147 -11.61 3.02 10.16
N ASN A 148 -10.57 3.16 9.34
CA ASN A 148 -10.58 2.81 7.92
C ASN A 148 -9.97 1.42 7.72
N VAL A 149 -10.60 0.44 8.36
CA VAL A 149 -10.05 -0.89 8.63
C VAL A 149 -9.80 -1.67 7.34
N ARG A 150 -10.74 -1.66 6.39
CA ARG A 150 -10.57 -2.31 5.07
C ARG A 150 -9.44 -1.68 4.25
N ARG A 151 -9.30 -0.35 4.30
CA ARG A 151 -8.22 0.36 3.61
C ARG A 151 -6.83 -0.01 4.14
N ALA A 152 -6.75 -0.42 5.40
CA ALA A 152 -5.54 -0.93 6.02
C ALA A 152 -5.04 -2.24 5.38
N VAL A 153 -5.90 -2.97 4.65
CA VAL A 153 -5.53 -4.13 3.81
C VAL A 153 -5.31 -3.71 2.36
N GLU A 154 -6.21 -2.89 1.81
CA GLU A 154 -6.12 -2.48 0.40
C GLU A 154 -4.81 -1.75 0.07
N VAL A 155 -4.37 -0.82 0.92
CA VAL A 155 -3.19 0.01 0.62
C VAL A 155 -1.90 -0.81 0.56
N PRO A 156 -1.61 -1.69 1.54
CA PRO A 156 -0.48 -2.60 1.42
C PRO A 156 -0.53 -3.48 0.16
N MET A 157 -1.70 -4.01 -0.21
CA MET A 157 -1.83 -4.83 -1.42
C MET A 157 -1.50 -4.03 -2.69
N ILE A 158 -1.95 -2.76 -2.77
CA ILE A 158 -1.59 -1.86 -3.88
C ILE A 158 -0.08 -1.63 -3.92
N LEU A 159 0.55 -1.44 -2.76
CA LEU A 159 1.99 -1.23 -2.66
C LEU A 159 2.77 -2.47 -3.13
N ILE A 160 2.31 -3.66 -2.75
CA ILE A 160 2.89 -4.94 -3.16
C ILE A 160 2.80 -5.13 -4.68
N ASP A 161 1.65 -4.83 -5.29
CA ASP A 161 1.50 -4.88 -6.75
C ASP A 161 2.50 -3.95 -7.46
N ASN A 162 2.66 -2.74 -6.94
CA ASN A 162 3.56 -1.75 -7.52
C ASN A 162 5.03 -2.19 -7.39
N LEU A 163 5.42 -2.77 -6.25
CA LEU A 163 6.76 -3.32 -6.05
C LEU A 163 7.00 -4.55 -6.95
N LEU A 164 6.00 -5.40 -7.14
CA LEU A 164 6.09 -6.54 -8.05
C LEU A 164 6.31 -6.07 -9.49
N ASP A 165 5.58 -5.03 -9.91
CA ASP A 165 5.75 -4.45 -11.23
C ASP A 165 7.16 -3.89 -11.46
N ARG A 166 7.73 -3.22 -10.45
CA ARG A 166 9.11 -2.73 -10.46
C ARG A 166 10.11 -3.88 -10.47
N ALA A 167 9.93 -4.91 -9.64
CA ALA A 167 10.81 -6.08 -9.59
C ALA A 167 10.88 -6.82 -10.94
N LEU A 168 9.77 -6.85 -11.69
CA LEU A 168 9.70 -7.47 -13.02
C LEU A 168 10.24 -6.56 -14.14
N SER A 169 10.41 -5.26 -13.89
CA SER A 169 10.82 -4.28 -14.90
C SER A 169 12.27 -3.81 -14.73
N ALA A 170 12.76 -3.67 -13.50
CA ALA A 170 14.08 -3.16 -13.16
C ALA A 170 14.97 -4.30 -12.64
N ALA A 171 15.73 -4.94 -13.54
CA ALA A 171 16.57 -6.09 -13.20
C ALA A 171 17.63 -5.78 -12.13
N GLU A 172 18.12 -4.53 -12.08
CA GLU A 172 19.21 -4.10 -11.17
C GLU A 172 18.75 -3.96 -9.71
N HIS A 173 17.51 -3.51 -9.48
CA HIS A 173 16.94 -3.31 -8.13
C HIS A 173 15.92 -4.39 -7.74
N ARG A 174 15.83 -5.45 -8.55
CA ARG A 174 14.85 -6.53 -8.40
C ARG A 174 14.85 -7.13 -6.99
N ASP A 175 16.01 -7.52 -6.49
CA ASP A 175 16.11 -8.22 -5.20
C ASP A 175 15.74 -7.29 -4.03
N THR A 176 16.07 -6.00 -4.16
CA THR A 176 15.61 -4.95 -3.25
C THR A 176 14.08 -4.92 -3.21
N TYR A 177 13.42 -4.80 -4.37
CA TYR A 177 11.95 -4.77 -4.43
C TYR A 177 11.29 -6.04 -3.89
N LEU A 178 11.85 -7.21 -4.17
CA LEU A 178 11.37 -8.49 -3.61
C LEU A 178 11.50 -8.52 -2.07
N SER A 179 12.60 -8.02 -1.52
CA SER A 179 12.77 -7.90 -0.07
C SER A 179 11.73 -6.94 0.54
N LEU A 180 11.47 -5.79 -0.11
CA LEU A 180 10.47 -4.82 0.37
C LEU A 180 9.04 -5.39 0.36
N ILE A 181 8.70 -6.23 -0.63
CA ILE A 181 7.41 -6.92 -0.69
C ILE A 181 7.18 -7.77 0.56
N LEU A 182 8.18 -8.55 0.99
CA LEU A 182 8.08 -9.38 2.18
C LEU A 182 7.84 -8.54 3.44
N GLN A 183 8.51 -7.38 3.55
CA GLN A 183 8.30 -6.47 4.69
C GLN A 183 6.90 -5.84 4.71
N ALA A 184 6.36 -5.47 3.56
CA ALA A 184 4.99 -4.95 3.46
C ALA A 184 3.95 -6.01 3.85
N LEU A 185 4.13 -7.25 3.40
CA LEU A 185 3.25 -8.38 3.72
C LEU A 185 3.25 -8.72 5.21
N ASP A 186 4.45 -8.86 5.80
CA ASP A 186 4.60 -9.14 7.23
C ASP A 186 3.98 -8.05 8.09
N SER A 187 4.17 -6.77 7.70
CA SER A 187 3.56 -5.63 8.39
C SER A 187 2.03 -5.67 8.32
N ALA A 188 1.47 -5.85 7.12
CA ALA A 188 0.02 -5.89 6.93
C ALA A 188 -0.61 -7.03 7.73
N TYR A 189 -0.06 -8.24 7.63
CA TYR A 189 -0.60 -9.41 8.34
C TYR A 189 -0.55 -9.23 9.86
N ALA A 190 0.60 -8.82 10.42
CA ALA A 190 0.76 -8.69 11.86
C ALA A 190 -0.22 -7.65 12.47
N GLN A 191 -0.39 -6.50 11.81
CA GLN A 191 -1.29 -5.44 12.28
C GLN A 191 -2.76 -5.84 12.17
N VAL A 192 -3.16 -6.45 11.04
CA VAL A 192 -4.53 -6.93 10.80
C VAL A 192 -4.91 -7.98 11.82
N LEU A 193 -4.04 -8.97 12.06
CA LEU A 193 -4.26 -10.04 13.05
C LEU A 193 -4.40 -9.46 14.47
N THR A 194 -3.47 -8.60 14.87
CA THR A 194 -3.47 -7.98 16.21
C THR A 194 -4.76 -7.20 16.45
N LYS A 195 -5.22 -6.44 15.45
CA LYS A 195 -6.47 -5.68 15.54
C LYS A 195 -7.69 -6.59 15.60
N TYR A 196 -7.74 -7.63 14.76
CA TYR A 196 -8.82 -8.61 14.78
C TYR A 196 -8.96 -9.27 16.15
N GLU A 197 -7.87 -9.72 16.76
CA GLU A 197 -7.89 -10.32 18.10
C GLU A 197 -8.36 -9.33 19.17
N ALA A 198 -7.92 -8.08 19.10
CA ALA A 198 -8.36 -7.03 20.01
C ALA A 198 -9.89 -6.79 19.90
N ASP A 199 -10.42 -6.77 18.68
CA ASP A 199 -11.86 -6.61 18.44
C ASP A 199 -12.66 -7.81 18.97
N GLN A 200 -12.16 -9.04 18.83
CA GLN A 200 -12.79 -10.23 19.42
C GLN A 200 -12.80 -10.18 20.95
N ARG A 201 -11.70 -9.77 21.60
CA ARG A 201 -11.62 -9.61 23.05
C ARG A 201 -12.61 -8.56 23.56
N GLU A 202 -12.70 -7.42 22.88
CA GLU A 202 -13.64 -6.36 23.22
C GLU A 202 -15.11 -6.82 23.11
N ARG A 203 -15.45 -7.55 22.03
CA ARG A 203 -16.79 -8.13 21.86
C ARG A 203 -17.11 -9.15 22.95
N ALA A 204 -16.14 -9.98 23.34
CA ALA A 204 -16.32 -10.94 24.43
C ALA A 204 -16.54 -10.21 25.77
N ARG A 205 -15.78 -9.15 26.06
CA ARG A 205 -15.95 -8.32 27.26
C ARG A 205 -17.34 -7.70 27.32
N ARG A 206 -17.80 -7.03 26.26
CA ARG A 206 -19.15 -6.43 26.18
C ARG A 206 -20.26 -7.46 26.37
N ARG A 207 -20.09 -8.69 25.86
CA ARG A 207 -21.05 -9.79 26.08
C ARG A 207 -21.09 -10.23 27.53
N GLN A 208 -19.95 -10.23 28.24
CA GLN A 208 -19.89 -10.54 29.67
C GLN A 208 -20.54 -9.43 30.50
N GLU A 209 -20.19 -8.17 30.25
CA GLU A 209 -20.78 -6.99 30.91
C GLU A 209 -22.31 -6.98 30.80
N ARG A 210 -22.85 -7.23 29.60
CA ARG A 210 -24.30 -7.37 29.37
C ARG A 210 -24.93 -8.52 30.14
N LYS A 211 -24.24 -9.65 30.32
CA LYS A 211 -24.75 -10.78 31.12
C LYS A 211 -24.81 -10.42 32.60
N THR A 212 -23.81 -9.70 33.12
CA THR A 212 -23.82 -9.19 34.50
C THR A 212 -24.85 -8.09 34.73
N GLU A 213 -25.11 -7.21 33.75
CA GLU A 213 -26.11 -6.14 33.84
C GLU A 213 -27.54 -6.63 33.59
N SER A 214 -27.73 -7.79 32.94
CA SER A 214 -29.06 -8.37 32.65
C SER A 214 -29.86 -8.83 33.89
N GLY A 215 -29.34 -8.60 35.11
CA GLY A 215 -30.14 -8.58 36.34
C GLY A 215 -31.05 -7.35 36.50
N SER A 216 -30.88 -6.29 35.70
CA SER A 216 -31.78 -5.12 35.71
C SER A 216 -32.00 -4.55 34.31
N LYS A 217 -33.21 -4.78 33.78
CA LYS A 217 -33.82 -4.11 32.62
C LYS A 217 -33.07 -4.21 31.28
N SER A 218 -33.47 -5.25 30.55
CA SER A 218 -33.37 -5.43 29.10
C SER A 218 -33.65 -4.15 28.30
N GLY A 219 -32.59 -3.52 27.78
CA GLY A 219 -32.64 -2.59 26.65
C GLY A 219 -31.65 -3.06 25.59
N SER A 220 -32.12 -3.74 24.55
CA SER A 220 -31.26 -4.24 23.47
C SER A 220 -30.77 -3.09 22.59
N SER A 221 -29.62 -2.51 22.93
CA SER A 221 -28.87 -1.71 21.97
C SER A 221 -28.14 -2.64 21.00
N THR A 222 -28.83 -2.98 19.91
CA THR A 222 -28.26 -3.56 18.69
C THR A 222 -27.67 -2.44 17.86
N ALA A 223 -26.61 -1.79 18.33
CA ALA A 223 -25.74 -1.07 17.42
C ALA A 223 -25.07 -2.13 16.54
N ILE A 224 -25.63 -2.34 15.34
CA ILE A 224 -25.03 -3.17 14.29
C ILE A 224 -23.66 -2.53 14.01
N GLU A 225 -22.58 -3.21 14.40
CA GLU A 225 -21.23 -2.78 14.01
C GLU A 225 -21.16 -2.83 12.49
N ASP A 226 -20.84 -1.69 11.87
CA ASP A 226 -20.69 -1.62 10.42
C ASP A 226 -19.59 -2.60 9.96
N PRO A 227 -19.91 -3.59 9.11
CA PRO A 227 -18.93 -4.57 8.63
C PRO A 227 -17.77 -3.95 7.85
N ALA A 228 -17.89 -2.70 7.36
CA ALA A 228 -16.81 -1.96 6.73
C ALA A 228 -15.74 -1.47 7.73
N HIS A 229 -16.09 -1.37 9.03
CA HIS A 229 -15.25 -0.79 10.07
C HIS A 229 -14.66 -1.82 11.04
N THR A 230 -14.80 -3.12 10.76
CA THR A 230 -14.21 -4.19 11.57
C THR A 230 -13.60 -5.27 10.70
N PHE A 231 -12.56 -5.94 11.21
CA PHE A 231 -12.01 -7.13 10.56
C PHE A 231 -12.86 -8.35 10.87
N ASP A 232 -13.15 -9.14 9.85
CA ASP A 232 -13.71 -10.50 9.96
C ASP A 232 -12.62 -11.55 9.74
N GLY A 233 -12.96 -12.82 9.95
CA GLY A 233 -12.03 -13.94 9.74
C GLY A 233 -11.54 -14.02 8.29
N ASP A 234 -12.46 -13.85 7.33
CA ASP A 234 -12.19 -13.97 5.89
C ASP A 234 -11.14 -12.96 5.42
N THR A 235 -11.11 -11.75 5.99
CA THR A 235 -10.12 -10.71 5.64
C THR A 235 -8.74 -11.02 6.19
N VAL A 236 -8.67 -11.56 7.40
CA VAL A 236 -7.40 -11.99 8.01
C VAL A 236 -6.84 -13.16 7.22
N GLU A 237 -7.68 -14.14 6.89
CA GLU A 237 -7.33 -15.31 6.08
C GLU A 237 -6.88 -14.89 4.68
N TYR A 238 -7.60 -13.95 4.05
CA TYR A 238 -7.19 -13.38 2.76
C TYR A 238 -5.77 -12.80 2.81
N THR A 239 -5.46 -11.98 3.82
CA THR A 239 -4.13 -11.36 3.94
C THR A 239 -3.03 -12.41 4.16
N LYS A 240 -3.32 -13.41 4.99
CA LYS A 240 -2.40 -14.54 5.24
C LYS A 240 -2.14 -15.33 3.96
N GLU A 241 -3.20 -15.73 3.27
CA GLU A 241 -3.12 -16.51 2.04
C GLU A 241 -2.35 -15.75 0.96
N MET A 242 -2.61 -14.45 0.77
CA MET A 242 -1.84 -13.64 -0.19
C MET A 242 -0.36 -13.59 0.19
N GLY A 243 -0.05 -13.45 1.48
CA GLY A 243 1.33 -13.52 1.99
C GLY A 243 2.03 -14.84 1.70
N GLU A 244 1.35 -15.96 1.93
CA GLU A 244 1.88 -17.30 1.65
C GLU A 244 2.12 -17.51 0.15
N ARG A 245 1.18 -17.10 -0.71
CA ARG A 245 1.31 -17.20 -2.17
C ARG A 245 2.49 -16.39 -2.69
N ILE A 246 2.62 -15.14 -2.25
CA ILE A 246 3.71 -14.26 -2.69
C ILE A 246 5.05 -14.73 -2.14
N SER A 247 5.13 -15.16 -0.88
CA SER A 247 6.35 -15.74 -0.31
C SER A 247 6.79 -16.99 -1.09
N GLY A 248 5.84 -17.88 -1.43
CA GLY A 248 6.08 -19.05 -2.29
C GLY A 248 6.60 -18.68 -3.67
N PHE A 249 6.04 -17.62 -4.28
CA PHE A 249 6.54 -17.06 -5.53
C PHE A 249 7.98 -16.55 -5.39
N VAL A 250 8.27 -15.67 -4.43
CA VAL A 250 9.60 -15.05 -4.22
C VAL A 250 10.67 -16.13 -4.04
N LYS A 251 10.37 -17.16 -3.23
CA LYS A 251 11.28 -18.30 -3.02
C LYS A 251 11.56 -19.05 -4.32
N SER A 252 10.53 -19.32 -5.12
CA SER A 252 10.69 -20.04 -6.38
C SER A 252 11.41 -19.20 -7.43
N PHE A 253 11.11 -17.91 -7.46
CA PHE A 253 11.68 -16.93 -8.38
C PHE A 253 13.18 -16.74 -8.15
N GLY A 254 13.62 -16.59 -6.89
CA GLY A 254 15.05 -16.45 -6.56
C GLY A 254 15.90 -17.66 -6.95
N VAL A 255 15.30 -18.87 -6.97
CA VAL A 255 15.98 -20.09 -7.47
C VAL A 255 16.13 -20.07 -9.00
N CYS A 256 15.14 -19.53 -9.72
CA CYS A 256 15.14 -19.50 -11.18
C CYS A 256 16.06 -18.40 -11.76
N THR A 257 16.22 -17.27 -11.08
CA THR A 257 17.08 -16.16 -11.55
C THR A 257 18.56 -16.33 -11.23
N ALA A 258 18.94 -17.37 -10.49
CA ALA A 258 20.34 -17.75 -10.24
C ALA A 258 21.01 -18.43 -11.45
N VAL A 259 20.23 -18.86 -12.46
CA VAL A 259 20.73 -19.48 -13.68
C VAL A 259 20.90 -18.39 -14.76
N PRO A 260 22.12 -18.19 -15.32
CA PRO A 260 22.33 -17.21 -16.39
C PRO A 260 21.44 -17.53 -17.59
N VAL A 261 20.72 -16.54 -18.11
CA VAL A 261 19.97 -16.69 -19.37
C VAL A 261 21.00 -16.83 -20.50
N PRO A 262 21.15 -17.99 -21.15
CA PRO A 262 22.09 -18.13 -22.26
C PRO A 262 21.58 -17.27 -23.42
N HIS A 263 22.44 -16.44 -23.99
CA HIS A 263 22.18 -15.78 -25.27
C HIS A 263 23.15 -16.34 -26.31
N VAL A 264 22.61 -16.94 -27.38
CA VAL A 264 23.37 -17.43 -28.52
C VAL A 264 22.86 -16.69 -29.77
N GLY A 265 23.71 -15.87 -30.38
CA GLY A 265 23.47 -15.21 -31.67
C GLY A 265 23.64 -13.69 -31.69
N ALA A 266 24.00 -13.14 -32.86
CA ALA A 266 24.10 -11.70 -33.08
C ALA A 266 22.69 -11.08 -33.20
N VAL A 267 22.47 -9.94 -32.54
CA VAL A 267 21.13 -9.39 -32.30
C VAL A 267 20.96 -8.02 -32.96
N PRO A 268 19.82 -7.74 -33.62
CA PRO A 268 19.46 -6.40 -34.06
C PRO A 268 19.34 -5.43 -32.85
N PRO A 269 19.65 -4.13 -33.02
CA PRO A 269 19.74 -3.17 -31.92
C PRO A 269 18.47 -3.06 -31.04
N ASP A 270 17.29 -3.35 -31.58
CA ASP A 270 16.00 -3.19 -30.87
C ASP A 270 15.38 -4.51 -30.34
N ALA A 271 15.89 -5.68 -30.78
CA ALA A 271 15.28 -6.98 -30.49
C ALA A 271 15.84 -7.68 -29.23
N ALA A 272 17.07 -7.35 -28.83
CA ALA A 272 17.79 -8.05 -27.75
C ALA A 272 17.13 -7.91 -26.38
N ILE A 273 16.54 -6.76 -26.08
CA ILE A 273 15.95 -6.51 -24.76
C ILE A 273 14.55 -7.11 -24.71
N ALA A 274 13.73 -6.92 -25.76
CA ALA A 274 12.40 -7.50 -25.86
C ALA A 274 12.43 -9.03 -25.77
N GLN A 275 13.35 -9.68 -26.49
CA GLN A 275 13.48 -11.14 -26.47
C GLN A 275 13.99 -11.66 -25.11
N ARG A 276 14.95 -10.96 -24.46
CA ARG A 276 15.41 -11.29 -23.09
C ARG A 276 14.28 -11.19 -22.08
N CYS A 277 13.55 -10.09 -22.11
CA CYS A 277 12.40 -9.87 -21.25
C CYS A 277 11.33 -10.95 -21.47
N LEU A 278 11.07 -11.32 -22.72
CA LEU A 278 10.09 -12.35 -23.06
C LEU A 278 10.52 -13.75 -22.56
N THR A 279 11.78 -14.15 -22.77
CA THR A 279 12.32 -15.41 -22.24
C THR A 279 12.20 -15.47 -20.72
N PHE A 280 12.60 -14.40 -20.04
CA PHE A 280 12.48 -14.29 -18.58
C PHE A 280 11.01 -14.36 -18.14
N LEU A 281 10.10 -13.58 -18.74
CA LEU A 281 8.68 -13.59 -18.38
C LEU A 281 8.01 -14.95 -18.60
N HIS A 282 8.40 -15.69 -19.65
CA HIS A 282 7.94 -17.07 -19.85
C HIS A 282 8.45 -18.06 -18.81
N GLN A 283 9.62 -17.82 -18.19
CA GLN A 283 10.08 -18.60 -17.03
C GLN A 283 9.33 -18.22 -15.76
N VAL A 284 8.94 -16.95 -15.61
CA VAL A 284 8.19 -16.45 -14.44
C VAL A 284 6.73 -16.88 -14.47
N ALA A 285 6.10 -16.95 -15.65
CA ALA A 285 4.69 -17.34 -15.81
C ALA A 285 4.29 -18.64 -15.07
N PRO A 286 4.98 -19.78 -15.23
CA PRO A 286 4.62 -21.00 -14.50
C PRO A 286 4.81 -20.86 -12.98
N LEU A 287 5.71 -20.00 -12.50
CA LEU A 287 5.87 -19.72 -11.07
C LEU A 287 4.68 -18.91 -10.53
N ALA A 288 4.21 -17.94 -11.30
CA ALA A 288 3.01 -17.16 -10.98
C ALA A 288 1.77 -18.06 -10.87
N GLU A 289 1.61 -18.98 -11.81
CA GLU A 289 0.54 -19.98 -11.80
C GLU A 289 0.62 -20.90 -10.59
N LYS A 290 1.83 -21.42 -10.30
CA LYS A 290 2.06 -22.28 -9.11
C LYS A 290 1.77 -21.54 -7.80
N ALA A 291 2.08 -20.25 -7.74
CA ALA A 291 1.76 -19.42 -6.59
C ALA A 291 0.25 -19.17 -6.45
N GLY A 292 -0.53 -19.32 -7.51
CA GLY A 292 -1.99 -19.16 -7.48
C GLY A 292 -2.46 -17.74 -7.15
N TYR A 293 -1.59 -16.73 -7.25
CA TYR A 293 -1.97 -15.34 -7.01
C TYR A 293 -2.39 -14.68 -8.33
N TYR A 294 -3.70 -14.46 -8.49
CA TYR A 294 -4.25 -13.91 -9.74
C TYR A 294 -3.70 -12.52 -10.08
N GLY A 295 -3.42 -11.67 -9.09
CA GLY A 295 -2.77 -10.38 -9.32
C GLY A 295 -1.41 -10.52 -10.01
N LEU A 296 -0.58 -11.47 -9.58
CA LEU A 296 0.72 -11.76 -10.19
C LEU A 296 0.57 -12.41 -11.59
N ILE A 297 -0.36 -13.35 -11.75
CA ILE A 297 -0.67 -13.95 -13.06
C ILE A 297 -1.05 -12.87 -14.07
N ALA A 298 -1.89 -11.93 -13.65
CA ALA A 298 -2.30 -10.81 -14.48
C ALA A 298 -1.12 -9.92 -14.88
N THR A 299 -0.28 -9.54 -13.92
CA THR A 299 0.91 -8.70 -14.17
C THR A 299 1.86 -9.38 -15.15
N VAL A 300 2.18 -10.66 -14.94
CA VAL A 300 3.09 -11.40 -15.84
C VAL A 300 2.48 -11.53 -17.24
N SER A 301 1.19 -11.84 -17.36
CA SER A 301 0.51 -11.98 -18.65
C SER A 301 0.46 -10.65 -19.41
N GLN A 302 0.16 -9.54 -18.73
CA GLN A 302 0.21 -8.19 -19.31
C GLN A 302 1.61 -7.87 -19.86
N ARG A 303 2.65 -8.20 -19.10
CA ARG A 303 4.04 -7.92 -19.50
C ARG A 303 4.46 -8.77 -20.70
N ILE A 304 4.04 -10.03 -20.76
CA ILE A 304 4.24 -10.89 -21.94
C ILE A 304 3.53 -10.29 -23.15
N ALA A 305 2.26 -9.90 -23.02
CA ALA A 305 1.52 -9.28 -24.10
C ALA A 305 2.21 -8.00 -24.63
N GLY A 306 2.71 -7.15 -23.73
CA GLY A 306 3.50 -5.97 -24.08
C GLY A 306 4.78 -6.31 -24.85
N ALA A 307 5.54 -7.31 -24.39
CA ALA A 307 6.79 -7.73 -25.04
C ALA A 307 6.54 -8.37 -26.42
N LEU A 308 5.45 -9.12 -26.58
CA LEU A 308 5.06 -9.75 -27.85
C LEU A 308 4.64 -8.72 -28.91
N SER A 309 4.31 -7.48 -28.54
CA SER A 309 3.95 -6.43 -29.50
C SER A 309 5.02 -6.12 -30.54
N VAL A 310 6.28 -6.38 -30.18
CA VAL A 310 7.44 -6.16 -31.05
C VAL A 310 7.82 -7.42 -31.82
N THR A 311 7.63 -8.62 -31.24
CA THR A 311 8.19 -9.86 -31.80
C THR A 311 7.16 -10.80 -32.42
N GLN A 312 5.94 -10.90 -31.85
CA GLN A 312 4.90 -11.86 -32.24
C GLN A 312 3.50 -11.25 -31.99
N PRO A 313 3.10 -10.23 -32.77
CA PRO A 313 1.91 -9.44 -32.48
C PRO A 313 0.61 -10.26 -32.46
N ASP A 314 0.53 -11.30 -33.28
CA ASP A 314 -0.64 -12.18 -33.40
C ASP A 314 -0.96 -12.95 -32.11
N ARG A 315 0.03 -13.09 -31.21
CA ARG A 315 -0.12 -13.82 -29.94
C ARG A 315 -0.47 -12.92 -28.76
N GLN A 316 -0.47 -11.59 -28.94
CA GLN A 316 -0.74 -10.65 -27.84
C GLN A 316 -2.14 -10.82 -27.25
N ALA A 317 -3.15 -11.06 -28.10
CA ALA A 317 -4.54 -11.12 -27.69
C ALA A 317 -4.80 -12.20 -26.63
N GLU A 318 -4.15 -13.37 -26.76
CA GLU A 318 -4.22 -14.46 -25.78
C GLU A 318 -3.76 -14.00 -24.39
N PHE A 319 -2.63 -13.31 -24.32
CA PHE A 319 -2.06 -12.86 -23.05
C PHE A 319 -2.81 -11.66 -22.46
N TRP A 320 -3.37 -10.78 -23.30
CA TRP A 320 -4.30 -9.75 -22.84
C TRP A 320 -5.57 -10.37 -22.23
N ALA A 321 -6.17 -11.38 -22.89
CA ALA A 321 -7.34 -12.08 -22.36
C ALA A 321 -7.04 -12.79 -21.03
N ARG A 322 -5.86 -13.43 -20.91
CA ARG A 322 -5.42 -14.07 -19.66
C ARG A 322 -5.22 -13.05 -18.54
N ALA A 323 -4.60 -11.91 -18.83
CA ALA A 323 -4.42 -10.83 -17.86
C ALA A 323 -5.76 -10.25 -17.40
N ALA A 324 -6.71 -10.13 -18.32
CA ALA A 324 -8.06 -9.65 -18.05
C ALA A 324 -8.82 -10.59 -17.11
N MET A 325 -8.85 -11.89 -17.44
CA MET A 325 -9.51 -12.92 -16.64
C MET A 325 -8.95 -13.00 -15.22
N ALA A 326 -7.63 -12.96 -15.07
CA ALA A 326 -7.00 -13.00 -13.75
C ALA A 326 -7.35 -11.76 -12.91
N ASN A 327 -7.35 -10.55 -13.49
CA ASN A 327 -7.82 -9.36 -12.77
C ASN A 327 -9.30 -9.44 -12.41
N GLU A 328 -10.16 -9.96 -13.28
CA GLU A 328 -11.59 -10.11 -12.98
C GLU A 328 -11.82 -11.07 -11.80
N LEU A 329 -11.18 -12.24 -11.81
CA LEU A 329 -11.28 -13.22 -10.71
C LEU A 329 -10.79 -12.64 -9.38
N GLN A 330 -9.69 -11.90 -9.42
CA GLN A 330 -9.17 -11.23 -8.24
C GLN A 330 -10.14 -10.14 -7.74
N ALA A 331 -10.72 -9.36 -8.65
CA ALA A 331 -11.70 -8.32 -8.33
C ALA A 331 -12.97 -8.90 -7.70
N ASP A 332 -13.52 -9.99 -8.25
CA ASP A 332 -14.70 -10.68 -7.73
C ASP A 332 -14.47 -11.13 -6.27
N ARG A 333 -13.25 -11.59 -5.97
CA ARG A 333 -12.85 -12.00 -4.62
C ARG A 333 -12.74 -10.81 -3.67
N GLU A 334 -12.04 -9.75 -4.08
CA GLU A 334 -11.85 -8.54 -3.28
C GLU A 334 -13.17 -7.79 -3.02
N ALA A 335 -14.10 -7.82 -3.99
CA ALA A 335 -15.43 -7.23 -3.84
C ALA A 335 -16.26 -7.92 -2.75
N LYS A 336 -16.18 -9.26 -2.63
CA LYS A 336 -16.83 -10.01 -1.55
C LYS A 336 -16.31 -9.64 -0.16
N LEU A 337 -15.06 -9.18 -0.09
CA LEU A 337 -14.41 -8.72 1.13
C LEU A 337 -14.57 -7.20 1.36
N LEU A 338 -15.43 -6.52 0.59
CA LEU A 338 -15.65 -5.07 0.68
C LEU A 338 -14.37 -4.24 0.48
N LEU A 339 -13.39 -4.78 -0.27
CA LEU A 339 -12.16 -4.08 -0.65
C LEU A 339 -12.41 -3.27 -1.95
N PHE A 340 -13.37 -2.34 -1.88
CA PHE A 340 -13.95 -1.66 -3.04
C PHE A 340 -12.94 -0.94 -3.93
N LYS A 341 -11.93 -0.28 -3.35
CA LYS A 341 -10.95 0.46 -4.17
C LYS A 341 -10.03 -0.51 -4.91
N LEU A 342 -9.68 -1.62 -4.26
CA LEU A 342 -8.83 -2.64 -4.86
C LEU A 342 -9.59 -3.36 -5.98
N SER A 343 -10.81 -3.83 -5.70
CA SER A 343 -11.65 -4.51 -6.69
C SER A 343 -11.99 -3.61 -7.87
N LYS A 344 -12.33 -2.34 -7.66
CA LYS A 344 -12.60 -1.38 -8.76
C LYS A 344 -11.37 -1.14 -9.63
N ARG A 345 -10.17 -1.03 -9.03
CA ARG A 345 -8.91 -0.96 -9.80
C ARG A 345 -8.74 -2.20 -10.67
N ARG A 346 -9.00 -3.39 -10.12
CA ARG A 346 -8.87 -4.66 -10.85
C ARG A 346 -9.89 -4.81 -11.97
N TYR A 347 -11.16 -4.47 -11.75
CA TYR A 347 -12.16 -4.47 -12.82
C TYR A 347 -11.81 -3.50 -13.94
N LYS A 348 -11.28 -2.31 -13.62
CA LYS A 348 -10.82 -1.35 -14.63
C LYS A 348 -9.70 -1.95 -15.49
N LEU A 349 -8.69 -2.56 -14.86
CA LEU A 349 -7.62 -3.25 -15.58
C LEU A 349 -8.15 -4.42 -16.44
N ALA A 350 -9.08 -5.20 -15.90
CA ALA A 350 -9.71 -6.29 -16.63
C ALA A 350 -10.46 -5.78 -17.88
N GLN A 351 -11.26 -4.71 -17.75
CA GLN A 351 -11.94 -4.07 -18.86
C GLN A 351 -10.94 -3.61 -19.94
N GLU A 352 -9.89 -2.88 -19.54
CA GLU A 352 -8.85 -2.40 -20.46
C GLU A 352 -8.17 -3.56 -21.21
N PHE A 353 -7.89 -4.67 -20.54
CA PHE A 353 -7.23 -5.82 -21.15
C PHE A 353 -8.16 -6.66 -22.03
N TYR A 354 -9.44 -6.80 -21.70
CA TYR A 354 -10.42 -7.40 -22.61
C TYR A 354 -10.55 -6.57 -23.91
N MET A 355 -10.56 -5.24 -23.80
CA MET A 355 -10.54 -4.37 -24.98
C MET A 355 -9.29 -4.58 -25.84
N LYS A 356 -8.10 -4.69 -25.23
CA LYS A 356 -6.85 -4.99 -25.95
C LYS A 356 -6.83 -6.39 -26.57
N ALA A 357 -7.57 -7.34 -26.01
CA ALA A 357 -7.75 -8.68 -26.56
C ALA A 357 -8.79 -8.74 -27.71
N GLY A 358 -9.54 -7.66 -27.95
CA GLY A 358 -10.64 -7.63 -28.92
C GLY A 358 -11.97 -8.20 -28.40
N ASP A 359 -12.08 -8.54 -27.10
CA ASP A 359 -13.29 -9.08 -26.49
C ASP A 359 -14.17 -7.94 -25.93
N THR A 360 -14.79 -7.20 -26.84
CA THR A 360 -15.66 -6.07 -26.49
C THR A 360 -16.91 -6.48 -25.69
N PRO A 361 -17.56 -7.64 -25.91
CA PRO A 361 -18.69 -8.07 -25.06
C PRO A 361 -18.27 -8.30 -23.61
N ARG A 362 -17.14 -8.96 -23.36
CA ARG A 362 -16.67 -9.19 -21.99
C ARG A 362 -16.20 -7.91 -21.32
N ALA A 363 -15.52 -7.03 -22.05
CA ALA A 363 -15.14 -5.71 -21.55
C ALA A 363 -16.35 -4.90 -21.08
N ALA A 364 -17.46 -4.93 -21.84
CA ALA A 364 -18.71 -4.28 -21.45
C ALA A 364 -19.32 -4.91 -20.18
N ALA A 365 -19.35 -6.24 -20.10
CA ALA A 365 -19.86 -6.96 -18.93
C ALA A 365 -19.07 -6.65 -17.65
N VAL A 366 -17.74 -6.62 -17.72
CA VAL A 366 -16.88 -6.23 -16.59
C VAL A 366 -17.06 -4.75 -16.24
N GLY A 367 -17.26 -3.90 -17.24
CA GLY A 367 -17.55 -2.48 -17.04
C GLY A 367 -18.76 -2.24 -16.14
N GLN A 368 -19.81 -3.06 -16.26
CA GLN A 368 -21.01 -3.00 -15.42
C GLN A 368 -20.74 -3.37 -13.95
N LYS A 369 -19.71 -4.16 -13.66
CA LYS A 369 -19.32 -4.54 -12.28
C LYS A 369 -18.64 -3.40 -11.50
N MET A 370 -18.20 -2.33 -12.18
CA MET A 370 -17.47 -1.24 -11.53
C MET A 370 -18.34 -0.29 -10.69
N GLY A 371 -19.67 -0.40 -10.80
CA GLY A 371 -20.61 0.54 -10.20
C GLY A 371 -20.65 1.85 -10.95
#